data_AF-A0A957VGN3-F1
#
_entry.id   AF-A0A957VGN3-F1
#
_cell.length_a   1.000
_cell.length_b   1.000
_cell.length_c   1.000
_cell.angle_alpha   90.00
_cell.angle_beta   90.00
_cell.angle_gamma   90.00
#
_symmetry.space_group_name_H-M   'P 1'
#
loop_
_entity.id
_entity.type
_entity.pdbx_description
1 polymer ?
#
loop_
_entity_poly.entity_id
_entity_poly.type
_entity_poly.pdbx_seq_one_letter_code
_entity_poly.pdbx_strand_id
1 'polypeptide(L)'
;ILSGTHGDGVLSTAETGDPAMQVYRLRDDAESRTVYVAWMTPIDGNGAAALVLPGAAATVTTIHGQTSTVRDADDGAGDGSFTVNVTAQPVFIEVNTP
;
A
#
# COMPACT_ATOMS: atom_id res chain seq x y z
N ILE A 1 16.89 -7.03 15.91
CA ILE A 1 15.86 -7.91 15.31
C ILE A 1 14.54 -7.19 15.58
N LEU A 2 13.83 -6.75 14.54
CA LEU A 2 12.57 -6.02 14.70
C LEU A 2 11.53 -6.96 15.31
N SER A 3 11.42 -6.93 16.64
CA SER A 3 10.43 -7.69 17.41
C SER A 3 9.15 -6.87 17.43
N GLY A 4 8.20 -7.15 16.54
CA GLY A 4 6.89 -6.47 16.55
C GLY A 4 6.09 -6.50 15.25
N THR A 5 6.70 -6.86 14.12
CA THR A 5 5.97 -6.96 12.84
C THR A 5 5.45 -8.38 12.62
N HIS A 6 4.13 -8.57 12.65
CA HIS A 6 3.49 -9.80 12.18
C HIS A 6 2.87 -9.53 10.79
N GLY A 7 3.06 -10.45 9.85
CA GLY A 7 2.37 -10.39 8.57
C GLY A 7 0.90 -10.76 8.76
N ASP A 8 0.01 -9.80 8.58
CA ASP A 8 -1.44 -9.96 8.76
C ASP A 8 -2.13 -10.63 7.55
N GLY A 9 -1.36 -10.96 6.50
CA GLY A 9 -1.80 -11.74 5.35
C GLY A 9 -1.63 -11.05 4.00
N VAL A 10 -1.99 -11.77 2.94
CA VAL A 10 -2.04 -11.28 1.55
C VAL A 10 -3.47 -10.81 1.27
N LEU A 11 -3.65 -9.63 0.68
CA LEU A 11 -4.97 -9.16 0.25
C LEU A 11 -5.47 -10.03 -0.91
N SER A 12 -6.76 -10.31 -0.91
CA SER A 12 -7.45 -11.04 -1.98
C SER A 12 -7.60 -10.19 -3.24
N THR A 13 -7.87 -10.82 -4.39
CA THR A 13 -8.20 -10.11 -5.64
C THR A 13 -9.40 -9.17 -5.50
N ALA A 14 -10.35 -9.49 -4.62
CA ALA A 14 -11.50 -8.63 -4.36
C ALA A 14 -11.09 -7.34 -3.62
N GLU A 15 -10.06 -7.41 -2.78
CA GLU A 15 -9.52 -6.24 -2.06
C GLU A 15 -8.53 -5.44 -2.93
N THR A 16 -7.74 -6.10 -3.80
CA THR A 16 -6.78 -5.40 -4.68
C THR A 16 -7.42 -4.84 -5.94
N GLY A 17 -8.57 -5.36 -6.36
CA GLY A 17 -9.22 -5.01 -7.63
C GLY A 17 -8.52 -5.55 -8.88
N ASP A 18 -7.36 -6.19 -8.73
CA ASP A 18 -6.55 -6.70 -9.84
C ASP A 18 -5.89 -8.05 -9.49
N PRO A 19 -6.07 -9.11 -10.30
CA PRO A 19 -5.52 -10.44 -10.03
C PRO A 19 -4.00 -10.54 -10.21
N ALA A 20 -3.39 -9.61 -10.94
CA ALA A 20 -1.94 -9.52 -11.13
C ALA A 20 -1.26 -8.73 -10.01
N MET A 21 -2.02 -8.02 -9.17
CA MET A 21 -1.48 -7.28 -8.04
C MET A 21 -1.26 -8.18 -6.82
N GLN A 22 -0.07 -8.07 -6.23
CA GLN A 22 0.27 -8.70 -4.96
C GLN A 22 0.38 -7.62 -3.89
N VAL A 23 -0.35 -7.79 -2.79
CA VAL A 23 -0.31 -6.86 -1.66
C VAL A 23 -0.23 -7.63 -0.36
N TYR A 24 0.78 -7.31 0.45
CA TYR A 24 0.98 -7.86 1.78
C TYR A 24 0.68 -6.78 2.81
N ARG A 25 -0.15 -7.10 3.81
CA ARG A 25 -0.38 -6.24 4.97
C ARG A 25 0.54 -6.67 6.11
N LEU A 26 1.28 -5.71 6.63
CA LEU A 26 2.17 -5.84 7.78
C LEU A 26 1.63 -4.92 8.88
N ARG A 27 1.51 -5.45 10.09
CA ARG A 27 1.15 -4.65 11.26
C ARG A 27 2.38 -4.52 12.14
N ASP A 28 2.76 -3.28 12.42
CA ASP A 28 3.78 -2.94 13.40
C ASP A 28 3.08 -2.61 14.71
N ASP A 29 2.99 -3.59 15.60
CA ASP A 29 2.29 -3.43 16.88
C ASP A 29 3.04 -2.48 17.83
N ALA A 30 4.36 -2.33 17.68
CA ALA A 30 5.16 -1.48 18.55
C ALA A 30 4.85 0.00 18.33
N GLU A 31 4.64 0.39 17.07
CA GLU A 31 4.31 1.76 16.69
C GLU A 31 2.83 1.94 16.32
N SER A 32 2.03 0.88 16.45
CA SER A 32 0.60 0.85 16.07
C SER A 32 0.35 1.28 14.61
N ARG A 33 1.23 0.85 13.70
CA ARG A 33 1.17 1.24 12.28
C ARG A 33 0.74 0.08 11.40
N THR A 34 0.06 0.42 10.32
CA THR A 34 -0.22 -0.53 9.23
C THR A 34 0.62 -0.16 8.02
N VAL A 35 1.40 -1.12 7.53
CA VAL A 35 2.24 -0.98 6.34
C VAL A 35 1.80 -1.99 5.31
N TYR A 36 1.64 -1.56 4.07
CA TYR A 36 1.40 -2.44 2.93
C TYR A 36 2.64 -2.50 2.06
N VAL A 37 2.91 -3.67 1.47
CA VAL A 37 3.89 -3.83 0.39
C VAL A 37 3.14 -4.29 -0.83
N ALA A 38 3.20 -3.52 -1.92
CA ALA A 38 2.40 -3.75 -3.11
C ALA A 38 3.26 -3.74 -4.39
N TRP A 39 2.99 -4.66 -5.32
CA TRP A 39 3.58 -4.67 -6.66
C TRP A 39 2.70 -5.43 -7.67
N MET A 40 2.88 -5.13 -8.96
CA MET A 40 2.29 -5.89 -10.06
C MET A 40 3.19 -7.07 -10.45
N THR A 41 2.58 -8.19 -10.80
CA THR A 41 3.25 -9.37 -11.35
C THR A 41 2.97 -9.47 -12.87
N PRO A 42 3.96 -9.78 -13.71
CA PRO A 42 5.35 -10.05 -13.38
C PRO A 42 6.16 -8.77 -13.07
N ILE A 43 7.24 -8.91 -12.28
CA ILE A 43 8.05 -7.79 -11.74
C ILE A 43 8.86 -7.04 -12.82
N ASP A 44 9.08 -7.66 -13.97
CA ASP A 44 9.72 -7.09 -15.16
C ASP A 44 8.70 -6.54 -16.17
N GLY A 45 7.40 -6.59 -15.84
CA GLY A 45 6.34 -6.03 -16.64
C GLY A 45 6.25 -4.50 -16.57
N ASN A 46 5.39 -3.93 -17.39
CA ASN A 46 5.02 -2.51 -17.39
C ASN A 46 3.59 -2.27 -16.87
N GLY A 47 2.99 -3.27 -16.23
CA GLY A 47 1.64 -3.18 -15.67
C GLY A 47 1.57 -2.14 -14.56
N ALA A 48 0.47 -1.40 -14.53
CA ALA A 48 0.13 -0.48 -13.45
C ALA A 48 -1.38 -0.57 -13.17
N ALA A 49 -1.74 -0.56 -11.89
CA ALA A 49 -3.12 -0.57 -11.45
C ALA A 49 -3.30 0.26 -10.18
N ALA A 50 -4.50 0.80 -10.00
CA ALA A 50 -4.86 1.54 -8.80
C ALA A 50 -5.19 0.58 -7.66
N LEU A 51 -4.56 0.78 -6.50
CA LEU A 51 -4.89 0.13 -5.25
C LEU A 51 -5.60 1.14 -4.34
N VAL A 52 -6.81 0.80 -3.89
CA VAL A 52 -7.58 1.61 -2.95
C VAL A 52 -7.41 1.03 -1.55
N LEU A 53 -7.01 1.85 -0.59
CA LEU A 53 -6.79 1.43 0.80
C LEU A 53 -7.54 2.36 1.77
N PRO A 54 -8.04 1.84 2.89
CA PRO A 54 -8.69 2.66 3.90
C PRO A 54 -7.67 3.54 4.63
N GLY A 55 -8.02 4.80 4.88
CA GLY A 55 -7.24 5.77 5.62
C GLY A 55 -7.39 7.19 5.07
N ALA A 56 -7.05 8.19 5.89
CA ALA A 56 -7.11 9.59 5.47
C ALA A 56 -5.86 10.02 4.67
N ALA A 57 -4.73 9.38 4.92
CA ALA A 57 -3.48 9.61 4.22
C ALA A 57 -2.50 8.44 4.38
N ALA A 58 -1.55 8.35 3.47
CA ALA A 58 -0.42 7.43 3.58
C ALA A 58 0.87 8.06 3.06
N THR A 59 1.98 7.56 3.58
CA THR A 59 3.33 7.81 3.05
C THR A 59 3.73 6.64 2.17
N VAL A 60 4.02 6.90 0.90
CA VAL A 60 4.45 5.89 -0.07
C VAL A 60 5.96 6.01 -0.27
N THR A 61 6.68 4.91 -0.10
CA THR A 61 8.13 4.83 -0.28
C THR A 61 8.45 3.82 -1.38
N THR A 62 9.20 4.25 -2.40
CA THR A 62 9.68 3.37 -3.47
C THR A 62 10.87 2.52 -3.01
N ILE A 63 11.22 1.46 -3.76
CA ILE A 63 12.45 0.70 -3.52
C ILE A 63 13.74 1.55 -3.58
N HIS A 64 13.67 2.73 -4.19
CA HIS A 64 14.80 3.67 -4.28
C HIS A 64 14.83 4.68 -3.12
N GLY A 65 13.92 4.56 -2.15
CA GLY A 65 13.84 5.43 -0.97
C GLY A 65 13.19 6.78 -1.23
N GLN A 66 12.65 7.03 -2.44
CA GLN A 66 11.86 8.23 -2.70
C GLN A 66 10.51 8.12 -2.02
N THR A 67 10.10 9.19 -1.34
CA THR A 67 8.85 9.27 -0.60
C THR A 67 7.86 10.25 -1.21
N SER A 68 6.57 9.93 -1.12
CA SER A 68 5.47 10.82 -1.44
C SER A 68 4.33 10.63 -0.44
N THR A 69 3.42 11.61 -0.37
CA THR A 69 2.20 11.51 0.43
C THR A 69 1.01 11.42 -0.50
N VAL A 70 0.08 10.52 -0.19
CA VAL A 70 -1.24 10.42 -0.80
C VAL A 70 -2.29 10.68 0.26
N ARG A 71 -3.40 11.30 -0.11
CA ARG A 71 -4.51 11.65 0.79
C ARG A 71 -5.83 11.19 0.20
N ASP A 72 -6.81 10.96 1.07
CA ASP A 72 -8.18 10.58 0.71
C ASP A 72 -8.76 11.54 -0.34
N ALA A 73 -8.75 12.83 -0.03
CA ALA A 73 -9.25 13.86 -0.93
C ALA A 73 -8.48 14.04 -2.26
N ASP A 74 -7.34 13.36 -2.48
CA ASP A 74 -6.58 13.51 -3.73
C ASP A 74 -7.30 12.90 -4.95
N ASP A 75 -8.26 11.98 -4.74
CA ASP A 75 -9.10 11.43 -5.80
C ASP A 75 -10.41 12.22 -6.04
N GLY A 76 -10.61 13.30 -5.27
CA GLY A 76 -11.79 14.16 -5.34
C GLY A 76 -12.98 13.69 -4.50
N ALA A 77 -12.85 12.58 -3.77
CA ALA A 77 -13.78 12.11 -2.75
C ALA A 77 -13.12 12.15 -1.37
N GLY A 78 -13.89 12.50 -0.33
CA GLY A 78 -13.45 12.39 1.06
C GLY A 78 -14.19 11.23 1.71
N ASP A 79 -13.95 10.02 1.23
CA ASP A 79 -14.70 8.82 1.60
C ASP A 79 -14.00 7.95 2.64
N GLY A 80 -12.83 8.38 3.10
CA GLY A 80 -12.00 7.68 4.07
C GLY A 80 -11.07 6.65 3.44
N SER A 81 -10.80 6.75 2.13
CA SER A 81 -9.91 5.86 1.39
C SER A 81 -8.95 6.67 0.53
N PHE A 82 -7.73 6.19 0.32
CA PHE A 82 -6.79 6.81 -0.60
C PHE A 82 -6.39 5.84 -1.70
N THR A 83 -6.03 6.39 -2.86
CA THR A 83 -5.63 5.62 -4.04
C THR A 83 -4.11 5.69 -4.27
N VAL A 84 -3.47 4.54 -4.46
CA VAL A 84 -2.06 4.42 -4.82
C VAL A 84 -1.93 3.75 -6.19
N ASN A 85 -1.18 4.34 -7.11
CA ASN A 85 -0.83 3.68 -8.36
C ASN A 85 0.32 2.69 -8.12
N VAL A 86 0.04 1.40 -8.23
CA VAL A 86 1.01 0.31 -8.04
C VAL A 86 1.53 -0.14 -9.39
N THR A 87 2.85 -0.28 -9.49
CA THR A 87 3.53 -0.77 -10.72
C THR A 87 4.21 -2.09 -10.46
N ALA A 88 4.91 -2.64 -11.45
CA ALA A 88 5.77 -3.80 -11.25
C ALA A 88 6.91 -3.53 -10.23
N GLN A 89 7.28 -2.27 -10.00
CA GLN A 89 8.21 -1.90 -8.94
C GLN A 89 7.51 -1.89 -7.57
N PRO A 90 8.03 -2.62 -6.58
CA PRO A 90 7.44 -2.63 -5.25
C PRO A 90 7.41 -1.24 -4.59
N VAL A 91 6.34 -0.99 -3.85
CA VAL A 91 6.20 0.20 -3.01
C VAL A 91 5.80 -0.22 -1.61
N PHE A 92 6.29 0.54 -0.63
CA PHE A 92 5.89 0.45 0.78
C PHE A 92 4.90 1.58 1.06
N ILE A 93 3.76 1.25 1.65
CA ILE A 93 2.67 2.20 1.92
C ILE A 93 2.39 2.19 3.41
N GLU A 94 2.78 3.25 4.11
CA GLU A 94 2.54 3.42 5.54
C GLU A 94 1.28 4.26 5.72
N VAL A 95 0.22 3.67 6.29
CA VAL A 95 -1.02 4.39 6.57
C VAL A 95 -0.80 5.28 7.78
N ASN A 96 -0.98 6.58 7.60
CA ASN A 96 -0.85 7.55 8.68
C ASN A 96 -2.08 7.41 9.57
N THR A 97 -1.87 7.07 10.84
CA THR A 97 -2.95 7.13 11.83
C THR A 97 -3.30 8.59 12.11
N PRO A 98 -4.59 8.93 12.32
CA PRO A 98 -5.00 10.26 12.78
C PRO A 98 -4.33 10.70 14.08
#